data_AF-A0A3D0NCN5-F1
#
_entry.id   AF-A0A3D0NCN5-F1
#
_cell.length_a   1.000
_cell.length_b   1.000
_cell.length_c   1.000
_cell.angle_alpha   90.00
_cell.angle_beta   90.00
_cell.angle_gamma   90.00
#
_symmetry.space_group_name_H-M   'P 1'
#
loop_
_entity.id
_entity.type
_entity.pdbx_description
1 polymer ?
#
loop_
_entity_poly.entity_id
_entity_poly.type
_entity_poly.pdbx_seq_one_letter_code
_entity_poly.pdbx_strand_id
1 'polypeptide(L)'
;MSLQAQSDEKPTQLSAEQVKFYIDKVQPILLNNCYACHGPGSGVKGNLFLGNRKDILSGGDSGAAAIPGKADESLIIQAMNYDGYEMPPKGKLPQDQIDTIAKWINDGLPIPPDQEQARPEQHASPYKTEVNEETKGFWHHQQVQAPKIPNVKNKKWITNPIDNFILSELESAGITPASPADKAHLVRRAYYDLTGLPPTLPQVEAFVNDKDPKAYERLLDTLLASPQYGEKWGRHWLDLVRYAETNSYERDGTKPFAWRFRDYVIKSFNEDKPYDQFIKEQLAGDEFAQLTEDSITATGYYRLG
;
A
#
# COMPACT_ATOMS: atom_id res chain seq x y z
N MET A 1 -0.79 -10.83 -68.28
CA MET A 1 0.07 -11.30 -67.18
C MET A 1 0.34 -10.10 -66.30
N SER A 2 -0.37 -9.97 -65.17
CA SER A 2 0.08 -10.46 -63.84
C SER A 2 1.19 -9.57 -63.27
N LEU A 3 1.17 -9.07 -62.03
CA LEU A 3 0.34 -9.15 -60.82
C LEU A 3 0.73 -7.89 -59.99
N GLN A 4 -0.18 -7.10 -59.39
CA GLN A 4 -0.60 -7.16 -57.97
C GLN A 4 0.53 -7.49 -56.98
N ALA A 5 0.70 -6.88 -55.80
CA ALA A 5 0.09 -5.77 -55.06
C ALA A 5 1.08 -5.45 -53.92
N GLN A 6 1.24 -4.20 -53.49
CA GLN A 6 1.90 -3.87 -52.22
C GLN A 6 0.83 -3.45 -51.23
N SER A 7 0.75 -4.23 -50.15
CA SER A 7 -0.24 -4.18 -49.09
C SER A 7 -0.05 -2.98 -48.17
N ASP A 8 -1.13 -2.26 -47.94
CA ASP A 8 -1.34 -1.38 -46.80
C ASP A 8 -1.20 -2.17 -45.49
N GLU A 9 -0.11 -1.98 -44.74
CA GLU A 9 -0.05 -2.42 -43.34
C GLU A 9 -0.70 -1.36 -42.44
N LYS A 10 -1.86 -1.72 -41.88
CA LYS A 10 -2.48 -0.97 -40.77
C LYS A 10 -1.54 -0.98 -39.56
N PRO A 11 -1.50 0.08 -38.72
CA PRO A 11 -0.80 0.05 -37.45
C PRO A 11 -1.35 -1.10 -36.61
N THR A 12 -0.54 -2.11 -36.33
CA THR A 12 -0.90 -3.23 -35.48
C THR A 12 -1.25 -2.70 -34.09
N GLN A 13 -2.53 -2.73 -33.76
CA GLN A 13 -3.02 -2.38 -32.44
C GLN A 13 -2.49 -3.43 -31.45
N LEU A 14 -1.57 -3.02 -30.58
CA LEU A 14 -0.92 -3.88 -29.58
C LEU A 14 -1.98 -4.53 -28.67
N SER A 15 -1.87 -5.83 -28.41
CA SER A 15 -2.82 -6.52 -27.54
C SER A 15 -2.55 -6.18 -26.06
N ALA A 16 -3.60 -6.21 -25.24
CA ALA A 16 -3.47 -6.00 -23.79
C ALA A 16 -2.53 -7.01 -23.14
N GLU A 17 -2.45 -8.24 -23.68
CA GLU A 17 -1.53 -9.28 -23.22
C GLU A 17 -0.06 -8.95 -23.53
N GLN A 18 0.20 -8.35 -24.70
CA GLN A 18 1.55 -7.91 -25.09
C GLN A 18 2.05 -6.75 -24.22
N VAL A 19 1.16 -5.79 -23.92
CA VAL A 19 1.48 -4.67 -23.01
C VAL A 19 1.71 -5.19 -21.59
N LYS A 20 0.88 -6.13 -21.12
CA LYS A 20 1.08 -6.78 -19.82
C LYS A 20 2.41 -7.52 -19.74
N PHE A 21 2.82 -8.22 -20.79
CA PHE A 21 4.13 -8.87 -20.85
C PHE A 21 5.27 -7.86 -20.69
N TYR A 22 5.20 -6.69 -21.33
CA TYR A 22 6.18 -5.64 -21.13
C TYR A 22 6.24 -5.18 -19.66
N ILE A 23 5.09 -4.83 -19.06
CA ILE A 23 5.02 -4.35 -17.67
C ILE A 23 5.54 -5.39 -16.69
N ASP A 24 5.13 -6.65 -16.84
CA ASP A 24 5.44 -7.70 -15.87
C ASP A 24 6.85 -8.30 -16.05
N LYS A 25 7.40 -8.29 -17.27
CA LYS A 25 8.63 -9.03 -17.61
C LYS A 25 9.77 -8.16 -18.14
N VAL A 26 9.49 -7.21 -19.01
CA VAL A 26 10.54 -6.43 -19.70
C VAL A 26 10.93 -5.19 -18.90
N GLN A 27 9.94 -4.41 -18.47
CA GLN A 27 10.14 -3.14 -17.76
C GLN A 27 10.98 -3.30 -16.49
N PRO A 28 10.82 -4.35 -15.65
CA PRO A 28 11.67 -4.56 -14.48
C PRO A 28 13.14 -4.81 -14.86
N ILE A 29 13.40 -5.49 -15.98
CA ILE A 29 14.77 -5.74 -16.46
C ILE A 29 15.42 -4.42 -16.87
N LEU A 30 14.72 -3.59 -17.66
CA LEU A 30 15.22 -2.29 -18.08
C LEU A 30 15.44 -1.34 -16.89
N LEU A 31 14.51 -1.33 -15.93
CA LEU A 31 14.60 -0.48 -14.73
C LEU A 31 15.81 -0.83 -13.87
N ASN A 32 16.05 -2.12 -13.64
CA ASN A 32 17.12 -2.57 -12.75
C ASN A 32 18.51 -2.51 -13.40
N ASN A 33 18.60 -2.72 -14.72
CA ASN A 33 19.88 -2.93 -15.39
C ASN A 33 20.30 -1.80 -16.34
N CYS A 34 19.35 -1.03 -16.86
CA CYS A 34 19.61 -0.07 -17.94
C CYS A 34 19.30 1.38 -17.54
N TYR A 35 18.23 1.63 -16.79
CA TYR A 35 17.71 2.98 -16.56
C TYR A 35 18.65 3.89 -15.77
N ALA A 36 19.55 3.33 -14.96
CA ALA A 36 20.57 4.11 -14.26
C ALA A 36 21.46 4.95 -15.21
N CYS A 37 21.63 4.52 -16.48
CA CYS A 37 22.42 5.24 -17.48
C CYS A 37 21.64 5.64 -18.75
N HIS A 38 20.53 4.96 -19.04
CA HIS A 38 19.78 5.10 -20.30
C HIS A 38 18.27 5.30 -20.08
N GLY A 39 17.83 5.72 -18.90
CA GLY A 39 16.41 5.86 -18.56
C GLY A 39 16.05 7.21 -17.95
N PRO A 40 14.77 7.40 -17.59
CA PRO A 40 14.33 8.57 -16.83
C PRO A 40 15.16 8.73 -15.56
N GLY A 41 15.59 9.94 -15.23
CA GLY A 41 16.44 10.15 -14.05
C GLY A 41 17.95 10.12 -14.33
N SER A 42 18.39 9.56 -15.46
CA SER A 42 19.81 9.39 -15.76
C SER A 42 20.42 10.58 -16.52
N GLY A 43 21.74 10.73 -16.43
CA GLY A 43 22.51 11.63 -17.30
C GLY A 43 22.69 11.11 -18.73
N VAL A 44 21.74 10.30 -19.24
CA VAL A 44 21.63 9.65 -20.55
C VAL A 44 22.96 9.50 -21.30
N LYS A 45 23.60 8.33 -21.16
CA LYS A 45 24.86 8.03 -21.86
C LYS A 45 24.62 7.66 -23.32
N GLY A 46 25.53 8.09 -24.20
CA GLY A 46 25.50 7.78 -25.64
C GLY A 46 24.26 8.30 -26.38
N ASN A 47 23.61 9.33 -25.83
CA ASN A 47 22.32 9.88 -26.29
C ASN A 47 21.20 8.83 -26.43
N LEU A 48 21.33 7.69 -25.74
CA LEU A 48 20.41 6.56 -25.83
C LEU A 48 19.41 6.58 -24.66
N PHE A 49 18.12 6.71 -24.98
CA PHE A 49 17.03 6.68 -24.01
C PHE A 49 16.08 5.49 -24.25
N LEU A 50 15.90 4.65 -23.23
CA LEU A 50 15.12 3.41 -23.27
C LEU A 50 13.74 3.54 -22.58
N GLY A 51 13.36 4.74 -22.15
CA GLY A 51 12.13 4.98 -21.39
C GLY A 51 10.87 5.17 -22.22
N ASN A 52 10.97 5.23 -23.55
CA ASN A 52 9.83 5.28 -24.47
C ASN A 52 10.17 4.63 -25.81
N ARG A 53 9.14 4.24 -26.57
CA ARG A 53 9.33 3.50 -27.82
C ARG A 53 9.96 4.34 -28.93
N LYS A 54 9.56 5.61 -29.08
CA LYS A 54 10.12 6.53 -30.07
C LYS A 54 11.65 6.63 -29.99
N ASP A 55 12.20 6.82 -28.78
CA ASP A 55 13.63 6.99 -28.56
C ASP A 55 14.42 5.67 -28.68
N ILE A 56 13.80 4.53 -28.36
CA ILE A 56 14.39 3.21 -28.61
C ILE A 56 14.58 3.00 -30.11
N LEU A 57 13.58 3.39 -30.92
CA LEU A 57 13.61 3.26 -32.36
C LEU A 57 14.57 4.23 -33.04
N SER A 58 14.63 5.49 -32.58
CA SER A 58 15.65 6.43 -33.09
C SER A 58 17.05 6.05 -32.63
N GLY A 59 17.16 5.46 -31.44
CA GLY A 59 18.41 5.09 -30.81
C GLY A 59 19.27 6.28 -30.39
N GLY A 60 20.56 6.00 -30.14
CA GLY A 60 21.55 6.98 -29.70
C GLY A 60 22.62 7.25 -30.76
N ASP A 61 23.83 7.60 -30.32
CA ASP A 61 24.95 7.94 -31.21
C ASP A 61 25.36 6.80 -32.16
N SER A 62 25.08 5.55 -31.76
CA SER A 62 25.37 4.34 -32.53
C SER A 62 24.23 3.91 -33.47
N GLY A 63 23.12 4.66 -33.52
CA GLY A 63 21.92 4.31 -34.29
C GLY A 63 20.84 3.62 -33.46
N ALA A 64 19.81 3.10 -34.15
CA ALA A 64 18.61 2.51 -33.56
C ALA A 64 18.94 1.42 -32.54
N ALA A 65 18.37 1.50 -31.34
CA ALA A 65 18.68 0.56 -30.26
C ALA A 65 18.00 -0.80 -30.48
N ALA A 66 16.78 -0.79 -31.01
CA ALA A 66 16.04 -2.00 -31.37
C ALA A 66 15.29 -1.83 -32.67
N ILE A 67 15.19 -2.93 -33.42
CA ILE A 67 14.49 -3.03 -34.69
C ILE A 67 13.30 -3.98 -34.48
N PRO A 68 12.04 -3.49 -34.53
CA PRO A 68 10.85 -4.31 -34.36
C PRO A 68 10.87 -5.56 -35.27
N GLY A 69 10.64 -6.73 -34.69
CA GLY A 69 10.65 -8.01 -35.41
C GLY A 69 12.02 -8.61 -35.69
N LYS A 70 13.12 -7.91 -35.34
CA LYS A 70 14.51 -8.30 -35.67
C LYS A 70 15.43 -8.17 -34.47
N ALA A 71 15.21 -9.01 -33.45
CA ALA A 71 16.00 -8.96 -32.23
C ALA A 71 17.50 -9.26 -32.44
N ASP A 72 17.83 -10.15 -33.35
CA ASP A 72 19.20 -10.52 -33.74
C ASP A 72 19.98 -9.38 -34.41
N GLU A 73 19.30 -8.53 -35.16
CA GLU A 73 19.87 -7.32 -35.78
C GLU A 73 19.88 -6.10 -34.82
N SER A 74 19.30 -6.22 -33.62
CA SER A 74 19.12 -5.09 -32.70
C SER A 74 20.35 -4.83 -31.83
N LEU A 75 20.85 -3.60 -31.84
CA LEU A 75 22.04 -3.19 -31.07
C LEU A 75 21.93 -3.48 -29.57
N ILE A 76 20.75 -3.33 -28.97
CA ILE A 76 20.55 -3.61 -27.55
C ILE A 76 20.78 -5.09 -27.22
N ILE A 77 20.42 -6.02 -28.10
CA ILE A 77 20.66 -7.46 -27.92
C ILE A 77 22.14 -7.79 -28.09
N GLN A 78 22.79 -7.21 -29.10
CA GLN A 78 24.24 -7.37 -29.30
C GLN A 78 25.02 -6.86 -28.08
N ALA A 79 24.64 -5.67 -27.58
CA ALA A 79 25.29 -5.07 -26.42
C ALA A 79 25.11 -5.88 -25.13
N MET A 80 23.91 -6.44 -24.91
CA MET A 80 23.67 -7.36 -23.78
C MET A 80 24.37 -8.70 -23.94
N ASN A 81 24.64 -9.13 -25.17
CA ASN A 81 25.43 -10.31 -25.45
C ASN A 81 26.94 -10.09 -25.35
N TYR A 82 27.38 -8.84 -25.17
CA TYR A 82 28.78 -8.42 -25.22
C TYR A 82 29.41 -8.68 -26.59
N ASP A 83 28.61 -8.56 -27.65
CA ASP A 83 29.09 -8.58 -29.02
C ASP A 83 29.30 -7.13 -29.47
N GLY A 84 30.54 -6.66 -29.36
CA GLY A 84 30.90 -5.25 -29.56
C GLY A 84 30.83 -4.44 -28.27
N TYR A 85 29.77 -3.66 -28.08
CA TYR A 85 29.59 -2.87 -26.85
C TYR A 85 29.23 -3.78 -25.67
N GLU A 86 29.83 -3.57 -24.50
CA GLU A 86 29.53 -4.39 -23.31
C GLU A 86 28.59 -3.64 -22.37
N MET A 87 27.30 -4.00 -22.39
CA MET A 87 26.29 -3.40 -21.52
C MET A 87 25.46 -4.47 -20.81
N PRO A 88 25.17 -4.33 -19.51
CA PRO A 88 25.61 -3.27 -18.59
C PRO A 88 27.07 -3.43 -18.14
N PRO A 89 27.79 -2.34 -17.84
CA PRO A 89 29.23 -2.37 -17.51
C PRO A 89 29.56 -3.10 -16.19
N LYS A 90 28.55 -3.40 -15.37
CA LYS A 90 28.72 -4.11 -14.08
C LYS A 90 28.64 -5.64 -14.21
N GLY A 91 28.36 -6.16 -15.40
CA GLY A 91 28.27 -7.59 -15.66
C GLY A 91 27.16 -7.95 -16.65
N LYS A 92 27.39 -9.02 -17.41
CA LYS A 92 26.47 -9.52 -18.44
C LYS A 92 25.19 -10.04 -17.79
N LEU A 93 24.04 -9.76 -18.41
CA LEU A 93 22.75 -10.28 -17.94
C LEU A 93 22.68 -11.81 -18.08
N PRO A 94 21.90 -12.47 -17.21
CA PRO A 94 21.47 -13.84 -17.43
C PRO A 94 20.77 -14.01 -18.78
N GLN A 95 20.99 -15.15 -19.44
CA GLN A 95 20.49 -15.39 -20.80
C GLN A 95 18.96 -15.32 -20.89
N ASP A 96 18.23 -15.77 -19.86
CA ASP A 96 16.77 -15.71 -19.79
C ASP A 96 16.22 -14.27 -19.84
N GLN A 97 16.96 -13.29 -19.28
CA GLN A 97 16.58 -11.88 -19.36
C GLN A 97 16.85 -11.30 -20.75
N ILE A 98 17.96 -11.69 -21.37
CA ILE A 98 18.28 -11.32 -22.76
C ILE A 98 17.21 -11.88 -23.71
N ASP A 99 16.83 -13.14 -23.53
CA ASP A 99 15.80 -13.82 -24.33
C ASP A 99 14.42 -13.17 -24.15
N THR A 100 14.11 -12.72 -22.93
CA THR A 100 12.88 -11.97 -22.62
C THR A 100 12.81 -10.65 -23.39
N ILE A 101 13.91 -9.89 -23.43
CA ILE A 101 13.99 -8.65 -24.21
C ILE A 101 13.97 -8.94 -25.71
N ALA A 102 14.65 -9.99 -26.18
CA ALA A 102 14.65 -10.40 -27.58
C ALA A 102 13.24 -10.77 -28.06
N LYS A 103 12.47 -11.51 -27.25
CA LYS A 103 11.07 -11.80 -27.53
C LYS A 103 10.26 -10.50 -27.68
N TRP A 104 10.41 -9.57 -26.75
CA TRP A 104 9.69 -8.29 -26.79
C TRP A 104 9.99 -7.48 -28.05
N ILE A 105 11.25 -7.46 -28.50
CA ILE A 105 11.64 -6.83 -29.76
C ILE A 105 10.99 -7.54 -30.95
N ASN A 106 11.01 -8.87 -30.98
CA ASN A 106 10.39 -9.68 -32.04
C ASN A 106 8.85 -9.51 -32.09
N ASP A 107 8.22 -9.26 -30.94
CA ASP A 107 6.78 -8.97 -30.85
C ASP A 107 6.43 -7.53 -31.30
N GLY A 108 7.42 -6.72 -31.71
CA GLY A 108 7.20 -5.38 -32.28
C GLY A 108 7.39 -4.21 -31.31
N LEU A 109 8.05 -4.45 -30.16
CA LEU A 109 8.22 -3.50 -29.05
C LEU A 109 6.88 -3.01 -28.45
N PRO A 110 5.96 -3.90 -28.03
CA PRO A 110 4.73 -3.47 -27.37
C PRO A 110 5.02 -2.72 -26.07
N ILE A 111 4.48 -1.51 -25.93
CA ILE A 111 4.67 -0.64 -24.75
C ILE A 111 3.32 0.01 -24.36
N PRO A 112 3.11 0.43 -23.10
CA PRO A 112 1.95 1.23 -22.72
C PRO A 112 1.79 2.50 -23.60
N PRO A 113 0.57 2.88 -24.01
CA PRO A 113 0.35 4.02 -24.92
C PRO A 113 0.93 5.36 -24.45
N ASP A 114 0.99 5.57 -23.13
CA ASP A 114 1.60 6.75 -22.49
C ASP A 114 3.12 6.81 -22.63
N GLN A 115 3.77 5.68 -22.97
CA GLN A 115 5.21 5.55 -23.22
C GLN A 115 5.55 5.46 -24.72
N GLU A 116 4.61 5.75 -25.63
CA GLU A 116 4.88 5.67 -27.07
C GLU A 116 5.81 6.82 -27.53
N GLN A 117 5.60 8.04 -27.02
CA GLN A 117 6.29 9.24 -27.49
C GLN A 117 6.94 10.09 -26.39
N ALA A 118 6.36 10.13 -25.18
CA ALA A 118 6.82 11.03 -24.14
C ALA A 118 8.08 10.48 -23.46
N ARG A 119 9.10 11.33 -23.24
CA ARG A 119 10.15 11.03 -22.24
C ARG A 119 9.54 11.28 -20.86
N PRO A 120 9.42 10.28 -19.98
CA PRO A 120 9.05 10.53 -18.60
C PRO A 120 10.04 11.53 -18.01
N GLU A 121 9.58 12.72 -17.64
CA GLU A 121 10.47 13.76 -17.10
C GLU A 121 11.15 13.27 -15.82
N GLN A 122 12.41 13.70 -15.65
CA GLN A 122 13.18 13.51 -14.43
C GLN A 122 12.36 14.02 -13.23
N HIS A 123 11.95 13.13 -12.34
CA HIS A 123 11.11 13.42 -11.17
C HIS A 123 9.68 13.90 -11.44
N ALA A 124 9.05 13.53 -12.55
CA ALA A 124 7.60 13.45 -12.53
C ALA A 124 7.21 12.24 -11.67
N SER A 125 6.65 12.49 -10.49
CA SER A 125 5.90 11.46 -9.77
C SER A 125 4.96 10.78 -10.79
N PRO A 126 4.92 9.44 -10.90
CA PRO A 126 3.97 8.77 -11.79
C PRO A 126 2.52 9.17 -11.46
N TYR A 127 2.31 9.68 -10.25
CA TYR A 127 1.09 10.36 -9.84
C TYR A 127 1.17 11.82 -10.25
N LYS A 128 0.32 12.22 -11.20
CA LYS A 128 -0.02 13.63 -11.43
C LYS A 128 -0.52 14.19 -10.09
N THR A 129 0.08 15.26 -9.59
CA THR A 129 -0.41 15.96 -8.38
C THR A 129 -1.60 16.87 -8.68
N GLU A 130 -2.01 16.95 -9.94
CA GLU A 130 -3.20 17.66 -10.37
C GLU A 130 -4.46 16.96 -9.86
N VAL A 131 -5.37 17.72 -9.24
CA VAL A 131 -6.71 17.23 -8.92
C VAL A 131 -7.50 17.15 -10.22
N ASN A 132 -7.59 15.96 -10.78
CA ASN A 132 -8.28 15.64 -12.04
C ASN A 132 -9.14 14.37 -11.83
N GLU A 133 -9.85 13.92 -12.86
CA GLU A 133 -10.76 12.78 -12.74
C GLU A 133 -10.03 11.46 -12.41
N GLU A 134 -8.77 11.31 -12.85
CA GLU A 134 -7.93 10.15 -12.53
C GLU A 134 -7.57 10.15 -11.03
N THR A 135 -7.08 11.27 -10.50
CA THR A 135 -6.66 11.37 -9.09
C THR A 135 -7.84 11.37 -8.13
N LYS A 136 -8.96 12.02 -8.47
CA LYS A 136 -10.22 11.88 -7.73
C LYS A 136 -10.74 10.44 -7.73
N GLY A 137 -10.42 9.66 -8.76
CA GLY A 137 -10.76 8.24 -8.88
C GLY A 137 -10.01 7.32 -7.91
N PHE A 138 -8.98 7.79 -7.19
CA PHE A 138 -8.25 6.96 -6.24
C PHE A 138 -9.13 6.56 -5.05
N TRP A 139 -8.93 5.34 -4.56
CA TRP A 139 -9.78 4.71 -3.54
C TRP A 139 -9.97 5.54 -2.27
N HIS A 140 -8.95 6.32 -1.85
CA HIS A 140 -8.98 7.13 -0.62
C HIS A 140 -9.76 8.44 -0.79
N HIS A 141 -10.11 8.81 -2.03
CA HIS A 141 -10.99 9.92 -2.36
C HIS A 141 -12.42 9.47 -2.67
N GLN A 142 -12.64 8.17 -2.82
CA GLN A 142 -13.97 7.61 -3.05
C GLN A 142 -14.74 7.48 -1.74
N GLN A 143 -16.04 7.76 -1.79
CA GLN A 143 -16.90 7.53 -0.64
C GLN A 143 -17.01 6.02 -0.37
N VAL A 144 -16.80 5.62 0.88
CA VAL A 144 -17.00 4.22 1.31
C VAL A 144 -18.48 3.86 1.14
N GLN A 145 -18.75 2.83 0.34
CA GLN A 145 -20.09 2.31 0.14
C GLN A 145 -20.32 1.08 1.01
N ALA A 146 -21.51 0.96 1.59
CA ALA A 146 -21.89 -0.22 2.35
C ALA A 146 -21.97 -1.44 1.41
N PRO A 147 -21.16 -2.49 1.61
CA PRO A 147 -21.19 -3.67 0.75
C PRO A 147 -22.49 -4.46 0.95
N LYS A 148 -22.93 -5.14 -0.11
CA LYS A 148 -24.06 -6.07 -0.01
C LYS A 148 -23.66 -7.26 0.86
N ILE A 149 -24.47 -7.54 1.88
CA ILE A 149 -24.26 -8.68 2.78
C ILE A 149 -24.35 -9.99 1.97
N PRO A 150 -23.33 -10.86 2.00
CA PRO A 150 -23.35 -12.15 1.32
C PRO A 150 -24.46 -13.07 1.84
N ASN A 151 -24.96 -13.95 0.97
CA ASN A 151 -25.88 -15.01 1.39
C ASN A 151 -25.08 -16.28 1.70
N VAL A 152 -25.37 -16.88 2.85
CA VAL A 152 -24.64 -18.04 3.39
C VAL A 152 -25.58 -19.23 3.59
N LYS A 153 -25.04 -20.44 3.57
CA LYS A 153 -25.80 -21.68 3.75
C LYS A 153 -26.18 -21.87 5.22
N ASN A 154 -25.22 -21.75 6.15
CA ASN A 154 -25.47 -21.98 7.57
C ASN A 154 -25.95 -20.72 8.31
N LYS A 155 -27.20 -20.34 8.07
CA LYS A 155 -27.83 -19.17 8.71
C LYS A 155 -27.92 -19.24 10.24
N LYS A 156 -27.81 -20.42 10.85
CA LYS A 156 -27.88 -20.60 12.31
C LYS A 156 -26.61 -20.15 13.03
N TRP A 157 -25.48 -20.10 12.33
CA TRP A 157 -24.20 -19.64 12.90
C TRP A 157 -24.09 -18.11 12.97
N ILE A 158 -24.93 -17.41 12.21
CA ILE A 158 -24.92 -15.95 12.10
C ILE A 158 -25.55 -15.32 13.35
N THR A 159 -24.77 -14.48 14.03
CA THR A 159 -25.23 -13.64 15.15
C THR A 159 -25.40 -12.18 14.73
N ASN A 160 -24.57 -11.70 13.80
CA ASN A 160 -24.61 -10.34 13.28
C ASN A 160 -24.24 -10.29 11.77
N PRO A 161 -24.45 -9.16 11.07
CA PRO A 161 -24.16 -9.04 9.64
C PRO A 161 -22.72 -9.35 9.23
N ILE A 162 -21.71 -9.07 10.08
CA ILE A 162 -20.28 -9.31 9.79
C ILE A 162 -20.01 -10.80 9.62
N ASP A 163 -20.70 -11.65 10.41
CA ASP A 163 -20.54 -13.11 10.35
C ASP A 163 -20.85 -13.67 8.95
N ASN A 164 -21.70 -13.01 8.16
CA ASN A 164 -22.01 -13.44 6.79
C ASN A 164 -20.79 -13.33 5.87
N PHE A 165 -19.98 -12.28 6.05
CA PHE A 165 -18.77 -12.10 5.25
C PHE A 165 -17.73 -13.17 5.58
N ILE A 166 -17.53 -13.45 6.88
CA ILE A 166 -16.60 -14.51 7.31
C ILE A 166 -17.10 -15.89 6.88
N LEU A 167 -18.38 -16.20 7.10
CA LEU A 167 -18.93 -17.51 6.76
C LEU A 167 -18.98 -17.74 5.25
N SER A 168 -19.25 -16.72 4.44
CA SER A 168 -19.22 -16.82 2.97
C SER A 168 -17.87 -17.31 2.46
N GLU A 169 -16.77 -16.74 2.99
CA GLU A 169 -15.42 -17.15 2.62
C GLU A 169 -15.09 -18.56 3.13
N LEU A 170 -15.46 -18.88 4.37
CA LEU A 170 -15.26 -20.23 4.93
C LEU A 170 -16.02 -21.30 4.13
N GLU A 171 -17.29 -21.06 3.80
CA GLU A 171 -18.11 -21.99 3.01
C GLU A 171 -17.57 -22.16 1.59
N SER A 172 -17.05 -21.09 0.98
CA SER A 172 -16.44 -21.12 -0.36
C SER A 172 -15.12 -21.91 -0.36
N ALA A 173 -14.37 -21.83 0.73
CA ALA A 173 -13.14 -22.59 0.95
C ALA A 173 -13.38 -24.02 1.47
N GLY A 174 -14.64 -24.42 1.74
CA GLY A 174 -14.96 -25.72 2.32
C GLY A 174 -14.49 -25.90 3.78
N ILE A 175 -14.27 -24.80 4.51
CA ILE A 175 -13.81 -24.79 5.90
C ILE A 175 -15.01 -24.63 6.82
N THR A 176 -15.07 -25.43 7.89
CA THR A 176 -16.10 -25.31 8.93
C THR A 176 -15.63 -24.34 10.03
N PRO A 177 -16.48 -23.42 10.53
CA PRO A 177 -16.12 -22.55 11.64
C PRO A 177 -15.69 -23.32 12.89
N ALA A 178 -14.69 -22.80 13.60
CA ALA A 178 -14.28 -23.34 14.89
C ALA A 178 -15.37 -23.16 15.96
N SER A 179 -15.41 -24.08 16.93
CA SER A 179 -16.28 -23.94 18.09
C SER A 179 -15.85 -22.73 18.97
N PRO A 180 -16.79 -22.10 19.69
CA PRO A 180 -16.45 -21.05 20.64
C PRO A 180 -15.42 -21.52 21.67
N ALA A 181 -14.50 -20.62 22.03
CA ALA A 181 -13.55 -20.89 23.11
C ALA A 181 -14.29 -21.02 24.46
N ASP A 182 -13.71 -21.78 25.40
CA ASP A 182 -14.26 -21.87 26.74
C ASP A 182 -14.16 -20.53 27.50
N LYS A 183 -14.95 -20.39 28.56
CA LYS A 183 -15.03 -19.16 29.35
C LYS A 183 -13.70 -18.71 29.94
N ALA A 184 -12.84 -19.65 30.37
CA ALA A 184 -11.55 -19.31 30.96
C ALA A 184 -10.61 -18.68 29.93
N HIS A 185 -10.63 -19.18 28.69
CA HIS A 185 -9.91 -18.54 27.59
C HIS A 185 -10.51 -17.20 27.19
N LEU A 186 -11.85 -17.08 27.14
CA LEU A 186 -12.52 -15.83 26.77
C LEU A 186 -12.23 -14.69 27.75
N VAL A 187 -12.31 -14.92 29.06
CA VAL A 187 -11.98 -13.88 30.06
C VAL A 187 -10.51 -13.47 29.98
N ARG A 188 -9.60 -14.44 29.84
CA ARG A 188 -8.17 -14.13 29.70
C ARG A 188 -7.91 -13.26 28.48
N ARG A 189 -8.46 -13.63 27.31
CA ARG A 189 -8.32 -12.86 26.06
C ARG A 189 -8.91 -11.46 26.20
N ALA A 190 -10.15 -11.35 26.68
CA ALA A 190 -10.83 -10.05 26.83
C ALA A 190 -10.02 -9.07 27.70
N TYR A 191 -9.47 -9.53 28.82
CA TYR A 191 -8.63 -8.70 29.68
C TYR A 191 -7.34 -8.24 28.98
N TYR A 192 -6.56 -9.17 28.40
CA TYR A 192 -5.36 -8.77 27.68
C TYR A 192 -5.69 -7.88 26.47
N ASP A 193 -6.78 -8.16 25.75
CA ASP A 193 -7.17 -7.47 24.52
C ASP A 193 -7.76 -6.08 24.77
N LEU A 194 -8.44 -5.85 25.89
CA LEU A 194 -9.04 -4.55 26.18
C LEU A 194 -8.16 -3.71 27.12
N THR A 195 -7.53 -4.30 28.12
CA THR A 195 -6.81 -3.54 29.17
C THR A 195 -5.30 -3.79 29.18
N GLY A 196 -4.84 -4.88 28.55
CA GLY A 196 -3.42 -5.23 28.49
C GLY A 196 -2.91 -5.90 29.77
N LEU A 197 -3.81 -6.13 30.74
CA LEU A 197 -3.50 -6.74 32.02
C LEU A 197 -4.17 -8.12 32.11
N PRO A 198 -3.60 -9.08 32.86
CA PRO A 198 -4.29 -10.33 33.15
C PRO A 198 -5.51 -10.11 34.07
N PRO A 199 -6.55 -10.96 33.98
CA PRO A 199 -7.58 -11.00 35.00
C PRO A 199 -7.02 -11.56 36.32
N THR A 200 -7.57 -11.11 37.44
CA THR A 200 -7.34 -11.73 38.75
C THR A 200 -8.11 -13.05 38.87
N LEU A 201 -7.67 -13.94 39.77
CA LEU A 201 -8.36 -15.21 39.98
C LEU A 201 -9.85 -15.03 40.35
N PRO A 202 -10.25 -14.13 41.27
CA PRO A 202 -11.66 -13.89 41.56
C PRO A 202 -12.48 -13.40 40.36
N GLN A 203 -11.89 -12.60 39.46
CA GLN A 203 -12.56 -12.14 38.24
C GLN A 203 -12.79 -13.29 37.24
N VAL A 204 -11.82 -14.21 37.12
CA VAL A 204 -11.99 -15.43 36.32
C VAL A 204 -13.11 -16.29 36.89
N GLU A 205 -13.09 -16.56 38.20
CA GLU A 205 -14.09 -17.38 38.87
C GLU A 205 -15.49 -16.77 38.75
N ALA A 206 -15.62 -15.45 38.91
CA ALA A 206 -16.89 -14.75 38.74
C ALA A 206 -17.47 -14.96 37.33
N PHE A 207 -16.66 -14.76 36.29
CA PHE A 207 -17.14 -14.89 34.90
C PHE A 207 -17.42 -16.35 34.50
N VAL A 208 -16.54 -17.29 34.88
CA VAL A 208 -16.70 -18.71 34.53
C VAL A 208 -17.99 -19.26 35.15
N ASN A 209 -18.30 -18.87 36.39
CA ASN A 209 -19.48 -19.35 37.12
C ASN A 209 -20.76 -18.56 36.83
N ASP A 210 -20.68 -17.39 36.17
CA ASP A 210 -21.87 -16.62 35.79
C ASP A 210 -22.67 -17.35 34.70
N LYS A 211 -23.91 -17.75 35.02
CA LYS A 211 -24.79 -18.51 34.11
C LYS A 211 -25.65 -17.63 33.21
N ASP A 212 -25.58 -16.31 33.39
CA ASP A 212 -26.34 -15.39 32.56
C ASP A 212 -25.84 -15.46 31.10
N PRO A 213 -26.74 -15.60 30.11
CA PRO A 213 -26.35 -15.57 28.71
C PRO A 213 -25.66 -14.27 28.27
N LYS A 214 -25.82 -13.16 29.02
CA LYS A 214 -25.19 -11.86 28.77
C LYS A 214 -23.93 -11.60 29.59
N ALA A 215 -23.39 -12.62 30.27
CA ALA A 215 -22.23 -12.46 31.14
C ALA A 215 -21.00 -11.92 30.40
N TYR A 216 -20.83 -12.30 29.13
CA TYR A 216 -19.66 -11.90 28.35
C TYR A 216 -19.75 -10.45 27.89
N GLU A 217 -20.91 -10.04 27.40
CA GLU A 217 -21.18 -8.66 27.00
C GLU A 217 -21.00 -7.70 28.17
N ARG A 218 -21.53 -8.03 29.35
CA ARG A 218 -21.31 -7.23 30.56
C ARG A 218 -19.85 -7.13 30.98
N LEU A 219 -19.10 -8.23 30.84
CA LEU A 219 -17.67 -8.23 31.10
C LEU A 219 -16.96 -7.27 30.14
N LEU A 220 -17.28 -7.33 28.85
CA LEU A 220 -16.70 -6.43 27.84
C LEU A 220 -17.04 -4.96 28.15
N ASP A 221 -18.30 -4.64 28.45
CA ASP A 221 -18.71 -3.29 28.84
C ASP A 221 -17.94 -2.78 30.07
N THR A 222 -17.74 -3.65 31.07
CA THR A 222 -16.97 -3.32 32.27
C THR A 222 -15.51 -3.03 31.95
N LEU A 223 -14.90 -3.80 31.03
CA LEU A 223 -13.50 -3.61 30.62
C LEU A 223 -13.34 -2.34 29.76
N LEU A 224 -14.27 -2.09 28.83
CA LEU A 224 -14.27 -0.87 28.01
C LEU A 224 -14.43 0.39 28.85
N ALA A 225 -15.24 0.34 29.92
CA ALA A 225 -15.40 1.44 30.86
C ALA A 225 -14.24 1.59 31.87
N SER A 226 -13.27 0.67 31.87
CA SER A 226 -12.14 0.73 32.80
C SER A 226 -11.09 1.75 32.35
N PRO A 227 -10.40 2.46 33.26
CA PRO A 227 -9.35 3.41 32.89
C PRO A 227 -8.22 2.78 32.06
N GLN A 228 -7.94 1.50 32.30
CA GLN A 228 -6.88 0.74 31.63
C GLN A 228 -7.16 0.52 30.14
N TYR A 229 -8.43 0.62 29.70
CA TYR A 229 -8.77 0.56 28.29
C TYR A 229 -8.06 1.69 27.52
N GLY A 230 -8.24 2.94 27.94
CA GLY A 230 -7.59 4.09 27.34
C GLY A 230 -6.06 4.07 27.48
N GLU A 231 -5.52 3.56 28.60
CA GLU A 231 -4.08 3.36 28.77
C GLU A 231 -3.51 2.34 27.77
N LYS A 232 -4.26 1.26 27.50
CA LYS A 232 -3.85 0.25 26.53
C LYS A 232 -3.93 0.81 25.11
N TRP A 233 -5.10 1.31 24.72
CA TRP A 233 -5.37 1.69 23.34
C TRP A 233 -4.68 3.00 22.95
N GLY A 234 -4.55 3.93 23.89
CA GLY A 234 -3.78 5.15 23.72
C GLY A 234 -2.32 4.90 23.35
N ARG A 235 -1.71 3.79 23.82
CA ARG A 235 -0.34 3.41 23.44
C ARG A 235 -0.17 3.23 21.94
N HIS A 236 -1.15 2.63 21.25
CA HIS A 236 -1.08 2.42 19.80
C HIS A 236 -1.08 3.74 19.05
N TRP A 237 -1.88 4.70 19.51
CA TRP A 237 -1.89 6.04 18.94
C TRP A 237 -0.59 6.79 19.24
N LEU A 238 -0.12 6.73 20.48
CA LEU A 238 1.12 7.39 20.92
C LEU A 238 2.35 6.87 20.15
N ASP A 239 2.38 5.59 19.82
CA ASP A 239 3.42 5.00 18.96
C ASP A 239 3.34 5.54 17.53
N LEU A 240 2.14 5.59 16.94
CA LEU A 240 1.90 6.11 15.59
C LEU A 240 2.41 7.55 15.44
N VAL A 241 2.15 8.39 16.43
CA VAL A 241 2.54 9.82 16.42
C VAL A 241 3.95 10.05 16.96
N ARG A 242 4.71 8.98 17.23
CA ARG A 242 6.08 9.02 17.77
C ARG A 242 6.19 9.87 19.02
N TYR A 243 5.25 9.68 19.94
CA TYR A 243 5.27 10.33 21.23
C TYR A 243 6.56 10.01 21.99
N ALA A 244 7.22 11.06 22.48
CA ALA A 244 8.36 10.95 23.37
C ALA A 244 8.35 12.13 24.36
N GLU A 245 8.83 11.88 25.59
CA GLU A 245 9.00 12.93 26.60
C GLU A 245 10.33 13.68 26.45
N THR A 246 11.14 13.30 25.47
CA THR A 246 12.42 13.93 25.12
C THR A 246 12.56 14.02 23.59
N ASN A 247 13.49 14.86 23.11
CA ASN A 247 13.73 15.04 21.68
C ASN A 247 14.51 13.90 21.02
N SER A 248 15.08 12.98 21.81
CA SER A 248 15.97 11.92 21.33
C SER A 248 17.13 12.46 20.47
N TYR A 249 17.95 11.55 19.91
CA TYR A 249 19.09 11.87 19.04
C TYR A 249 20.21 12.73 19.70
N GLU A 250 21.06 13.39 18.91
CA GLU A 250 22.30 14.08 19.33
C GLU A 250 22.12 15.15 20.43
N ARG A 251 20.89 15.64 20.66
CA ARG A 251 20.56 16.58 21.75
C ARG A 251 19.26 16.17 22.44
N ASP A 252 19.37 15.20 23.33
CA ASP A 252 18.26 14.65 24.10
C ASP A 252 17.82 15.58 25.24
N GLY A 253 17.07 16.63 24.88
CA GLY A 253 16.41 17.53 25.84
C GLY A 253 15.01 17.03 26.19
N THR A 254 14.57 17.25 27.43
CA THR A 254 13.17 17.00 27.81
C THR A 254 12.23 17.88 27.00
N LYS A 255 11.04 17.35 26.68
CA LYS A 255 9.91 18.10 26.13
C LYS A 255 8.97 18.43 27.30
N PRO A 256 9.05 19.65 27.89
CA PRO A 256 8.22 19.98 29.04
C PRO A 256 6.74 19.81 28.70
N PHE A 257 5.99 19.19 29.61
CA PHE A 257 4.53 19.01 29.52
C PHE A 257 4.04 18.07 28.41
N ALA A 258 4.91 17.34 27.71
CA ALA A 258 4.50 16.35 26.70
C ALA A 258 3.50 15.32 27.26
N TRP A 259 3.63 14.94 28.54
CA TRP A 259 2.71 14.06 29.25
C TRP A 259 1.24 14.50 29.18
N ARG A 260 0.94 15.80 29.01
CA ARG A 260 -0.43 16.27 28.86
C ARG A 260 -1.07 15.75 27.58
N PHE A 261 -0.31 15.65 26.50
CA PHE A 261 -0.78 15.04 25.26
C PHE A 261 -1.06 13.55 25.45
N ARG A 262 -0.16 12.82 26.13
CA ARG A 262 -0.40 11.41 26.49
C ARG A 262 -1.70 11.24 27.26
N ASP A 263 -1.90 12.05 28.30
CA ASP A 263 -3.08 11.96 29.15
C ASP A 263 -4.35 12.36 28.39
N TYR A 264 -4.27 13.36 27.49
CA TYR A 264 -5.34 13.71 26.56
C TYR A 264 -5.74 12.54 25.65
N VAL A 265 -4.76 11.83 25.08
CA VAL A 265 -5.03 10.65 24.22
C VAL A 265 -5.73 9.56 25.04
N ILE A 266 -5.19 9.22 26.21
CA ILE A 266 -5.77 8.20 27.11
C ILE A 266 -7.22 8.57 27.48
N LYS A 267 -7.45 9.82 27.88
CA LYS A 267 -8.77 10.35 28.19
C LYS A 267 -9.72 10.24 26.99
N SER A 268 -9.26 10.63 25.80
CA SER A 268 -10.08 10.60 24.58
C SER A 268 -10.55 9.19 24.23
N PHE A 269 -9.72 8.16 24.45
CA PHE A 269 -10.14 6.76 24.30
C PHE A 269 -11.15 6.33 25.38
N ASN A 270 -10.93 6.69 26.64
CA ASN A 270 -11.84 6.33 27.74
C ASN A 270 -13.22 7.02 27.63
N GLU A 271 -13.27 8.21 27.07
CA GLU A 271 -14.51 8.98 26.86
C GLU A 271 -15.22 8.63 25.53
N ASP A 272 -14.69 7.67 24.76
CA ASP A 272 -15.18 7.32 23.42
C ASP A 272 -15.34 8.56 22.51
N LYS A 273 -14.32 9.43 22.52
CA LYS A 273 -14.34 10.68 21.74
C LYS A 273 -14.51 10.35 20.25
N PRO A 274 -15.47 10.98 19.55
CA PRO A 274 -15.64 10.78 18.11
C PRO A 274 -14.32 10.97 17.36
N TYR A 275 -13.99 10.02 16.49
CA TYR A 275 -12.71 10.00 15.79
C TYR A 275 -12.44 11.30 15.01
N ASP A 276 -13.46 11.86 14.36
CA ASP A 276 -13.32 13.10 13.61
C ASP A 276 -12.99 14.29 14.52
N GLN A 277 -13.58 14.35 15.71
CA GLN A 277 -13.27 15.36 16.73
C GLN A 277 -11.85 15.18 17.28
N PHE A 278 -11.47 13.94 17.61
CA PHE A 278 -10.13 13.60 18.10
C PHE A 278 -9.03 14.01 17.10
N ILE A 279 -9.26 13.84 15.80
CA ILE A 279 -8.31 14.25 14.75
C ILE A 279 -8.32 15.77 14.55
N LYS A 280 -9.50 16.41 14.49
CA LYS A 280 -9.59 17.86 14.35
C LYS A 280 -8.91 18.60 15.50
N GLU A 281 -9.09 18.15 16.73
CA GLU A 281 -8.43 18.73 17.91
C GLU A 281 -6.89 18.65 17.79
N GLN A 282 -6.34 17.55 17.28
CA GLN A 282 -4.89 17.41 17.10
C GLN A 282 -4.33 18.27 15.96
N LEU A 283 -5.08 18.42 14.87
CA LEU A 283 -4.63 19.15 13.69
C LEU A 283 -4.88 20.67 13.77
N ALA A 284 -5.92 21.11 14.49
CA ALA A 284 -6.37 22.49 14.48
C ALA A 284 -7.16 22.86 15.75
N GLY A 285 -6.84 22.27 16.90
CA GLY A 285 -7.57 22.53 18.15
C GLY A 285 -7.48 23.97 18.64
N ASP A 286 -6.43 24.69 18.26
CA ASP A 286 -6.20 26.12 18.51
C ASP A 286 -6.96 27.05 17.57
N GLU A 287 -7.55 26.51 16.49
CA GLU A 287 -8.36 27.25 15.51
C GLU A 287 -9.87 27.11 15.76
N PHE A 288 -10.27 26.43 16.83
CA PHE A 288 -11.68 26.30 17.18
C PHE A 288 -12.25 27.62 17.70
N ALA A 289 -13.49 27.92 17.29
CA ALA A 289 -14.20 29.13 17.74
C ALA A 289 -14.35 29.21 19.27
N GLN A 290 -14.45 28.06 19.93
CA GLN A 290 -14.42 27.95 21.39
C GLN A 290 -13.29 27.01 21.79
N LEU A 291 -12.27 27.58 22.43
CA LEU A 291 -11.12 26.81 22.92
C LEU A 291 -11.45 26.11 24.24
N THR A 292 -11.06 24.84 24.30
CA THR A 292 -11.05 24.02 25.52
C THR A 292 -9.61 23.63 25.88
N GLU A 293 -9.36 23.28 27.14
CA GLU A 293 -8.04 22.77 27.56
C GLU A 293 -7.62 21.54 26.73
N ASP A 294 -8.58 20.66 26.43
CA ASP A 294 -8.37 19.48 25.58
C ASP A 294 -7.95 19.89 24.16
N SER A 295 -8.66 20.83 23.52
CA SER A 295 -8.33 21.26 22.15
C SER A 295 -6.94 21.91 22.06
N ILE A 296 -6.55 22.73 23.05
CA ILE A 296 -5.22 23.35 23.09
C ILE A 296 -4.15 22.29 23.36
N THR A 297 -4.41 21.35 24.27
CA THR A 297 -3.48 20.25 24.59
C THR A 297 -3.27 19.33 23.39
N ALA A 298 -4.33 19.06 22.63
CA ALA A 298 -4.30 18.21 21.44
C ALA A 298 -3.42 18.79 20.33
N THR A 299 -3.43 20.11 20.10
CA THR A 299 -2.50 20.79 19.15
C THR A 299 -1.02 20.55 19.49
N GLY A 300 -0.71 20.12 20.71
CA GLY A 300 0.60 19.59 21.09
C GLY A 300 1.12 18.47 20.17
N TYR A 301 0.24 17.83 19.39
CA TYR A 301 0.56 16.91 18.30
C TYR A 301 1.72 17.39 17.41
N TYR A 302 1.76 18.68 17.03
CA TYR A 302 2.81 19.23 16.17
C TYR A 302 4.19 19.37 16.83
N ARG A 303 4.28 19.10 18.13
CA ARG A 303 5.54 19.09 18.89
C ARG A 303 6.06 17.67 19.14
N LEU A 304 5.33 16.66 18.70
CA LEU A 304 5.72 15.25 18.75
C LEU A 304 6.63 14.89 17.56
N GLY A 305 7.35 13.77 17.67
CA GLY A 305 8.43 13.39 16.75
C GLY A 305 9.72 14.16 17.01
#